data_AF-A0A7S1FLL5-F1
#
_entry.id   AF-A0A7S1FLL5-F1
#
_cell.length_a   1.000
_cell.length_b   1.000
_cell.length_c   1.000
_cell.angle_alpha   90.00
_cell.angle_beta   90.00
_cell.angle_gamma   90.00
#
_symmetry.space_group_name_H-M   'P 1'
#
loop_
_entity.id
_entity.type
_entity.pdbx_description
1 polymer ?
#
loop_
_entity_poly.entity_id
_entity_poly.type
_entity_poly.pdbx_seq_one_letter_code
_entity_poly.pdbx_strand_id
1 'polypeptide(L)'
;ATEEENEERKRREYEVFVGRAIDALRIDYPDILHSPPDYALYSRDLVAVEPSGIEMQGLTKYKGILACLHLAAGIFYDPAQSGMTFRVGFDDGWGGIRVSWHATLVPKASWPA
;
A
#
# COMPACT_ATOMS: atom_id res chain seq x y z
N ALA A 1 15.38 26.87 -21.58
CA ALA A 1 14.35 26.85 -20.53
C ALA A 1 14.85 27.71 -19.38
N THR A 2 14.07 28.70 -18.98
CA THR A 2 14.35 29.47 -17.75
C THR A 2 14.18 28.56 -16.53
N GLU A 3 14.79 28.92 -15.40
CA GLU A 3 14.71 28.13 -14.16
C GLU A 3 13.26 27.94 -13.68
N GLU A 4 12.44 28.97 -13.88
CA GLU A 4 10.99 28.99 -13.59
C GLU A 4 10.20 27.98 -14.44
N GLU A 5 10.48 27.88 -15.74
CA GLU A 5 9.86 26.87 -16.63
C GLU A 5 10.22 25.44 -16.21
N ASN A 6 11.44 25.22 -15.70
CA ASN A 6 11.85 23.90 -15.22
C ASN A 6 11.14 23.51 -13.92
N GLU A 7 10.95 24.44 -12.99
CA GLU A 7 10.23 24.19 -11.73
C GLU A 7 8.74 23.94 -11.97
N GLU A 8 8.10 24.70 -12.86
CA GLU A 8 6.71 24.42 -13.25
C GLU A 8 6.55 23.03 -13.88
N ARG A 9 7.49 22.62 -14.74
CA ARG A 9 7.45 21.29 -15.35
C ARG A 9 7.57 20.20 -14.29
N LYS A 10 8.54 20.30 -13.37
CA LYS A 10 8.71 19.34 -12.27
C LYS A 10 7.46 19.24 -11.41
N ARG A 11 6.82 20.37 -11.11
CA ARG A 11 5.57 20.38 -10.34
C ARG A 11 4.45 19.64 -11.06
N ARG A 12 4.24 19.89 -12.35
CA ARG A 12 3.23 19.17 -13.14
C ARG A 12 3.53 17.67 -13.23
N GLU A 13 4.80 17.31 -13.43
CA GLU A 13 5.23 15.90 -13.43
C GLU A 13 4.93 15.23 -12.08
N TYR A 14 5.26 15.90 -10.97
CA TYR A 14 4.96 15.43 -9.62
C TYR A 14 3.45 15.20 -9.40
N GLU A 15 2.61 16.17 -9.76
CA GLU A 15 1.15 16.05 -9.63
C GLU A 15 0.60 14.84 -10.42
N VAL A 16 1.13 14.59 -11.62
CA VAL A 16 0.79 13.41 -12.42
C VAL A 16 1.24 12.11 -11.73
N PHE A 17 2.45 12.09 -11.16
CA PHE A 17 2.95 10.91 -10.42
C PHE A 17 2.11 10.62 -9.17
N VAL A 18 1.69 11.65 -8.43
CA VAL A 18 0.80 11.51 -7.28
C VAL A 18 -0.55 10.93 -7.71
N GLY A 19 -1.14 11.43 -8.80
CA GLY A 19 -2.39 10.89 -9.34
C GLY A 19 -2.29 9.39 -9.67
N ARG A 20 -1.21 9.00 -10.38
CA ARG A 20 -0.96 7.59 -10.71
C ARG A 20 -0.76 6.73 -9.46
N ALA A 21 -0.05 7.24 -8.46
CA ALA A 21 0.15 6.54 -7.20
C ALA A 21 -1.17 6.30 -6.46
N ILE A 22 -2.05 7.31 -6.40
CA ILE A 22 -3.37 7.18 -5.79
C ILE A 22 -4.21 6.14 -6.51
N ASP A 23 -4.19 6.13 -7.85
CA ASP A 23 -4.96 5.17 -8.64
C ASP A 23 -4.45 3.74 -8.44
N ALA A 24 -3.13 3.52 -8.44
CA ALA A 24 -2.54 2.23 -8.13
C ALA A 24 -2.95 1.74 -6.73
N LEU A 25 -2.85 2.60 -5.71
CA LEU A 25 -3.28 2.26 -4.35
C LEU A 25 -4.78 1.95 -4.28
N ARG A 26 -5.64 2.62 -5.04
CA ARG A 26 -7.07 2.32 -5.09
C ARG A 26 -7.38 0.97 -5.74
N ILE A 27 -6.57 0.55 -6.70
CA ILE A 27 -6.69 -0.76 -7.35
C ILE A 27 -6.18 -1.86 -6.43
N ASP A 28 -5.07 -1.63 -5.74
CA ASP A 28 -4.40 -2.65 -4.94
C ASP A 28 -5.10 -2.92 -3.59
N TYR A 29 -5.58 -1.87 -2.91
CA TYR A 29 -6.09 -2.01 -1.54
C TYR A 29 -7.28 -2.97 -1.38
N PRO A 30 -8.29 -3.03 -2.26
CA PRO A 30 -9.37 -4.01 -2.13
C PRO A 30 -8.87 -5.44 -1.88
N ASP A 31 -7.76 -5.82 -2.52
CA ASP A 31 -7.23 -7.19 -2.53
C ASP A 31 -5.83 -7.31 -1.90
N ILE A 32 -5.32 -6.30 -1.19
CA ILE A 32 -3.93 -6.26 -0.69
C ILE A 32 -3.58 -7.38 0.29
N LEU A 33 -4.59 -8.02 0.90
CA LEU A 33 -4.44 -9.18 1.79
C LEU A 33 -4.31 -10.51 1.04
N HIS A 34 -4.59 -10.53 -0.26
CA HIS A 34 -4.65 -11.74 -1.07
C HIS A 34 -3.79 -11.66 -2.33
N SER A 35 -3.47 -10.44 -2.79
CA SER A 35 -2.71 -10.18 -4.00
C SER A 35 -1.57 -9.19 -3.73
N PRO A 36 -0.42 -9.34 -4.40
CA PRO A 36 0.65 -8.35 -4.33
C PRO A 36 0.22 -7.03 -4.98
N PRO A 37 0.60 -5.89 -4.40
CA PRO A 37 0.39 -4.59 -5.02
C PRO A 37 1.33 -4.39 -6.22
N ASP A 38 1.10 -3.34 -6.99
CA ASP A 38 2.03 -2.93 -8.03
C ASP A 38 3.32 -2.36 -7.40
N TYR A 39 4.37 -3.19 -7.41
CA TYR A 39 5.68 -2.80 -6.89
C TYR A 39 6.39 -1.72 -7.69
N ALA A 40 5.93 -1.38 -8.90
CA ALA A 40 6.49 -0.28 -9.70
C ALA A 40 6.32 1.09 -9.02
N LEU A 41 5.35 1.22 -8.11
CA LEU A 41 5.13 2.43 -7.32
C LEU A 41 6.21 2.67 -6.26
N TYR A 42 6.96 1.64 -5.87
CA TYR A 42 7.81 1.67 -4.69
C TYR A 42 9.28 1.84 -5.04
N SER A 43 9.97 2.69 -4.27
CA SER A 43 11.43 2.82 -4.34
C SER A 43 12.11 1.51 -3.94
N ARG A 44 13.26 1.22 -4.56
CA ARG A 44 14.12 0.10 -4.16
C ARG A 44 14.59 0.24 -2.70
N ASP A 45 14.79 1.48 -2.28
CA ASP A 45 15.28 1.85 -0.95
C ASP A 45 14.14 2.27 -0.01
N LEU A 46 12.92 1.75 -0.22
CA LEU A 46 11.79 2.05 0.64
C LEU A 46 12.09 1.68 2.10
N VAL A 47 11.55 2.47 3.01
CA VAL A 47 11.57 2.19 4.45
C VAL A 47 10.13 2.00 4.89
N ALA A 48 9.79 0.81 5.37
CA ALA A 48 8.51 0.52 5.98
C ALA A 48 8.69 0.52 7.50
N VAL A 49 7.92 1.36 8.19
CA VAL A 49 7.92 1.47 9.64
C VAL A 49 6.55 1.02 10.13
N GLU A 50 6.51 0.05 11.03
CA GLU A 50 5.25 -0.36 11.67
C GLU A 50 5.09 0.29 13.06
N PRO A 51 3.86 0.38 13.61
CA PRO A 51 3.57 1.16 14.82
C PRO A 51 4.39 0.81 16.08
N SER A 52 4.92 -0.40 16.19
CA SER A 52 5.80 -0.82 17.30
C SER A 52 7.24 -0.32 17.15
N GLY A 53 7.58 0.34 16.03
CA GLY A 53 8.87 0.93 15.75
C GLY A 53 9.85 0.01 15.01
N ILE A 54 9.40 -1.16 14.55
CA ILE A 54 10.22 -2.03 13.70
C ILE A 54 10.32 -1.40 12.31
N GLU A 55 11.56 -1.20 11.87
CA GLU A 55 11.87 -0.69 10.53
C GLU A 55 12.35 -1.78 9.59
N MET A 56 11.89 -1.71 8.36
CA MET A 56 12.21 -2.68 7.32
C MET A 56 12.68 -1.91 6.09
N GLN A 57 13.95 -2.10 5.78
CA GLN A 57 14.62 -1.39 4.70
C GLN A 57 14.70 -2.26 3.44
N GLY A 58 14.25 -1.69 2.33
CA GLY A 58 14.37 -2.23 0.99
C GLY A 58 13.14 -2.97 0.49
N LEU A 59 12.90 -2.84 -0.82
CA LEU A 59 11.74 -3.43 -1.50
C LEU A 59 11.68 -4.95 -1.39
N THR A 60 12.82 -5.65 -1.39
CA THR A 60 12.85 -7.11 -1.27
C THR A 60 12.26 -7.59 0.05
N LYS A 61 12.59 -6.93 1.17
CA LYS A 61 12.03 -7.30 2.49
C LYS A 61 10.54 -7.00 2.54
N TYR A 62 10.13 -5.83 2.03
CA TYR A 62 8.73 -5.44 1.94
C TYR A 62 7.87 -6.46 1.17
N LYS A 63 8.35 -6.93 0.02
CA LYS A 63 7.71 -8.01 -0.75
C LYS A 63 7.52 -9.29 0.07
N GLY A 64 8.57 -9.70 0.80
CA GLY A 64 8.52 -10.90 1.64
C GLY A 64 7.46 -10.81 2.74
N ILE A 65 7.29 -9.65 3.36
CA ILE A 65 6.27 -9.44 4.40
C ILE A 65 4.86 -9.53 3.84
N LEU A 66 4.61 -8.89 2.69
CA LEU A 66 3.31 -8.99 2.04
C LEU A 66 3.01 -10.44 1.63
N ALA A 67 4.00 -11.19 1.13
CA ALA A 67 3.82 -12.60 0.83
C ALA A 67 3.49 -13.44 2.08
N CYS A 68 4.15 -13.17 3.22
CA CYS A 68 3.81 -13.80 4.50
C CYS A 68 2.40 -13.44 4.96
N LEU A 69 1.99 -12.18 4.78
CA LEU A 69 0.64 -11.71 5.09
C LEU A 69 -0.41 -12.42 4.21
N HIS A 70 -0.15 -12.56 2.91
CA HIS A 70 -1.02 -13.29 1.97
C HIS A 70 -1.17 -14.75 2.35
N LEU A 71 -0.05 -15.40 2.71
CA LEU A 71 -0.05 -16.78 3.17
C LEU A 71 -0.87 -16.93 4.45
N ALA A 72 -0.63 -16.09 5.45
CA ALA A 72 -1.38 -16.10 6.70
C ALA A 72 -2.87 -15.85 6.45
N ALA A 73 -3.20 -14.87 5.62
CA ALA A 73 -4.58 -14.55 5.29
C ALA A 73 -5.29 -15.74 4.61
N GLY A 74 -4.61 -16.39 3.66
CA GLY A 74 -5.12 -17.57 2.96
C GLY A 74 -5.24 -18.82 3.84
N ILE A 75 -4.43 -18.97 4.88
CA ILE A 75 -4.51 -20.11 5.82
C ILE A 75 -5.62 -19.88 6.85
N PHE A 76 -5.66 -18.70 7.47
CA PHE A 76 -6.48 -18.48 8.66
C PHE A 76 -7.87 -17.93 8.37
N TYR A 77 -8.07 -17.18 7.29
CA TYR A 77 -9.31 -16.41 7.07
C TYR A 77 -10.06 -16.80 5.79
N ASP A 78 -11.38 -16.77 5.85
CA ASP A 78 -12.28 -17.03 4.71
C ASP A 78 -12.31 -15.80 3.79
N PRO A 79 -11.84 -15.90 2.53
CA PRO A 79 -11.82 -14.76 1.61
C PRO A 79 -13.20 -14.30 1.15
N ALA A 80 -14.25 -15.14 1.25
CA ALA A 80 -15.61 -14.75 0.86
C ALA A 80 -16.32 -13.92 1.93
N GLN A 81 -15.90 -14.05 3.19
CA GLN A 81 -16.51 -13.36 4.34
C GLN A 81 -15.59 -12.29 4.95
N SER A 82 -14.29 -12.37 4.67
CA SER A 82 -13.32 -11.33 5.01
C SER A 82 -13.32 -10.24 3.96
N GLY A 83 -12.99 -9.02 4.36
CA GLY A 83 -12.92 -7.89 3.44
C GLY A 83 -12.25 -6.68 4.07
N MET A 84 -11.97 -5.68 3.24
CA MET A 84 -11.37 -4.44 3.69
C MET A 84 -12.08 -3.23 3.09
N THR A 85 -12.34 -2.24 3.94
CA THR A 85 -12.74 -0.90 3.51
C THR A 85 -11.56 0.03 3.65
N PHE A 86 -11.43 0.99 2.74
CA PHE A 86 -10.30 1.92 2.76
C PHE A 86 -10.66 3.29 2.21
N ARG A 87 -9.84 4.29 2.55
CA ARG A 87 -9.88 5.65 2.03
C ARG A 87 -8.47 6.07 1.70
N VAL A 88 -8.27 6.59 0.49
CA VAL A 88 -7.00 7.17 0.04
C VAL A 88 -7.17 8.68 -0.03
N GLY A 89 -6.27 9.42 0.59
CA GLY A 89 -6.22 10.87 0.54
C GLY A 89 -4.78 11.36 0.33
N PHE A 90 -4.64 12.44 -0.43
CA PHE A 90 -3.38 13.17 -0.52
C PHE A 90 -3.34 14.26 0.55
N ASP A 91 -2.23 14.36 1.26
CA ASP A 91 -1.99 15.38 2.27
C ASP A 91 -0.92 16.35 1.74
N ASP A 92 -1.39 17.48 1.21
CA ASP A 92 -0.54 18.54 0.64
C ASP A 92 0.47 19.09 1.66
N GLY A 93 0.15 19.05 2.96
CA GLY A 93 1.01 19.59 4.02
C GLY A 93 2.25 18.74 4.28
N TRP A 94 2.18 17.43 4.02
CA TRP A 94 3.27 16.48 4.25
C TRP A 94 3.84 15.91 2.94
N GLY A 95 3.28 16.28 1.79
CA GLY A 95 3.68 15.76 0.47
C GLY A 95 3.51 14.25 0.36
N GLY A 96 2.51 13.69 1.04
CA GLY A 96 2.35 12.25 1.24
C GLY A 96 0.96 11.75 0.92
N ILE A 97 0.87 10.50 0.48
CA ILE A 97 -0.41 9.80 0.31
C ILE A 97 -0.69 9.03 1.60
N ARG A 98 -1.88 9.26 2.18
CA ARG A 98 -2.37 8.52 3.34
C ARG A 98 -3.43 7.53 2.90
N VAL A 99 -3.28 6.29 3.33
CA VAL A 99 -4.32 5.27 3.20
C VAL A 99 -4.80 4.86 4.59
N SER A 100 -6.07 5.13 4.86
CA SER A 100 -6.75 4.67 6.07
C SER A 100 -7.59 3.45 5.71
N TRP A 101 -7.46 2.36 6.44
CA TRP A 101 -8.14 1.11 6.13
C TRP A 101 -8.73 0.45 7.38
N HIS A 102 -9.74 -0.38 7.17
CA HIS A 102 -10.39 -1.20 8.18
C HIS A 102 -10.64 -2.58 7.58
N ALA A 103 -9.97 -3.60 8.11
CA ALA A 103 -10.13 -4.99 7.70
C ALA A 103 -11.06 -5.75 8.65
N THR A 104 -11.97 -6.52 8.09
CA THR A 104 -12.80 -7.51 8.78
C THR A 104 -12.30 -8.88 8.37
N LEU A 105 -11.83 -9.68 9.32
CA LEU A 105 -11.24 -10.99 9.06
C LEU A 105 -12.09 -12.07 9.74
N VAL A 106 -12.68 -12.96 8.94
CA VAL A 106 -13.52 -14.07 9.41
C VAL A 106 -12.68 -15.35 9.38
N PRO A 107 -12.41 -16.00 10.52
CA PRO A 107 -11.66 -17.24 10.54
C PRO A 107 -12.33 -18.34 9.70
N LYS A 108 -11.54 -19.17 9.02
CA LYS A 108 -12.08 -20.37 8.36
C LYS A 108 -12.65 -21.31 9.41
N ALA A 109 -13.87 -21.80 9.20
CA ALA A 109 -14.62 -22.65 10.14
C ALA A 109 -14.04 -24.07 10.36
N SER A 110 -12.76 -24.30 10.11
CA SER A 110 -12.13 -25.62 10.19
C SER A 110 -11.10 -25.75 11.31
N TRP A 111 -11.34 -25.09 12.45
CA TRP A 111 -10.73 -25.51 13.71
C TRP A 111 -11.83 -26.12 14.59
N PRO A 112 -11.77 -27.41 14.94
CA PRO A 112 -12.62 -27.90 16.02
C PRO A 112 -12.23 -27.14 17.29
N ALA A 113 -13.24 -26.62 17.99
CA ALA A 113 -13.09 -26.08 19.33
C ALA A 113 -12.48 -27.13 20.28
#